data_AF-A0A060BSH4-F1
#
_entry.id   AF-A0A060BSH4-F1
#
_cell.length_a   1.000
_cell.length_b   1.000
_cell.length_c   1.000
_cell.angle_alpha   90.00
_cell.angle_beta   90.00
_cell.angle_gamma   90.00
#
_symmetry.space_group_name_H-M   'P 1'
#
loop_
_entity.id
_entity.type
_entity.pdbx_description
1 polymer ?
#
loop_
_entity_poly.entity_id
_entity_poly.type
_entity_poly.pdbx_seq_one_letter_code
_entity_poly.pdbx_strand_id
1 'polypeptide(L)'
;NAGQLGGVWALPIESERGPFDVRHATRLTDESLYAGRLVQDRAGRWNLLAFQNRDATGEFVGAMSDPLPVGWDETGRLRVLSGNMDVD
;
A
#
# COMPACT_ATOMS: atom_id res chain seq x y z
N ASN A 1 12.02 17.90 -12.36
CA ASN A 1 10.61 17.52 -12.13
C ASN A 1 10.45 17.20 -10.67
N ALA A 2 9.73 18.00 -9.90
CA ALA A 2 9.26 17.58 -8.59
C ALA A 2 8.23 16.47 -8.85
N GLY A 3 8.70 15.22 -8.94
CA GLY A 3 7.90 14.07 -9.33
C GLY A 3 6.74 13.91 -8.37
N GLN A 4 5.55 13.64 -8.90
CA GLN A 4 4.42 13.22 -8.08
C GLN A 4 4.87 12.05 -7.17
N LEU A 5 4.58 12.17 -5.88
CA LEU A 5 4.88 11.15 -4.87
C LEU A 5 4.28 9.80 -5.33
N GLY A 6 5.14 8.80 -5.55
CA GLY A 6 4.77 7.48 -6.09
C GLY A 6 4.03 6.59 -5.08
N GLY A 7 4.08 5.27 -5.24
CA GLY A 7 3.54 4.32 -4.26
C GLY A 7 2.19 3.70 -4.63
N VAL A 8 1.63 2.94 -3.70
CA VAL A 8 0.40 2.18 -3.89
C VAL A 8 -0.80 2.98 -3.40
N TRP A 9 -1.88 3.02 -4.18
CA TRP A 9 -3.11 3.74 -3.87
C TRP A 9 -4.30 2.79 -3.78
N ALA A 10 -5.24 3.08 -2.89
CA ALA A 10 -6.50 2.35 -2.73
C ALA A 10 -7.68 3.32 -2.84
N LEU A 11 -8.75 2.86 -3.51
CA LEU A 11 -10.00 3.58 -3.64
C LEU A 11 -11.13 2.69 -3.09
N PRO A 12 -11.83 3.08 -2.01
CA PRO A 12 -13.08 2.42 -1.64
C PRO A 12 -14.10 2.57 -2.76
N ILE A 13 -14.80 1.48 -3.09
CA ILE A 13 -15.83 1.45 -4.13
C ILE A 13 -17.11 0.84 -3.55
N GLU A 14 -18.25 1.45 -3.87
CA GLU A 14 -19.59 0.95 -3.49
C GLU A 14 -20.12 -0.11 -4.48
N SER A 15 -19.52 -0.17 -5.67
CA SER A 15 -19.93 -1.06 -6.76
C SER A 15 -18.72 -1.41 -7.63
N GLU A 16 -18.64 -2.67 -8.04
CA GLU A 16 -17.62 -3.18 -8.96
C GLU A 16 -17.67 -2.50 -10.35
N ARG A 17 -18.81 -1.89 -10.69
CA ARG A 17 -19.03 -1.19 -11.97
C ARG A 17 -18.91 0.32 -11.86
N GLY A 18 -18.57 0.84 -10.69
CA GLY A 18 -18.49 2.27 -10.41
C GLY A 18 -19.85 2.93 -10.16
N PRO A 19 -19.89 4.27 -10.12
CA PRO A 19 -18.81 5.20 -10.51
C PRO A 19 -17.57 5.14 -9.59
N PHE A 20 -16.40 5.44 -10.14
CA PHE A 20 -15.13 5.51 -9.40
C PHE A 20 -14.76 6.98 -9.11
N ASP A 21 -14.97 7.44 -7.88
CA ASP A 21 -14.56 8.79 -7.46
C ASP A 21 -13.12 8.80 -6.95
N VAL A 22 -12.16 8.97 -7.87
CA VAL A 22 -10.72 8.95 -7.56
C VAL A 22 -10.28 10.02 -6.55
N ARG A 23 -11.10 11.04 -6.25
CA ARG A 23 -10.81 12.02 -5.20
C ARG A 23 -10.82 11.40 -3.79
N HIS A 24 -11.43 10.22 -3.66
CA HIS A 24 -11.47 9.45 -2.42
C HIS A 24 -10.31 8.45 -2.31
N ALA A 25 -9.43 8.38 -3.32
CA ALA A 25 -8.28 7.51 -3.27
C ALA A 25 -7.32 7.94 -2.14
N THR A 26 -6.73 6.94 -1.50
CA THR A 26 -5.76 7.12 -0.42
C THR A 26 -4.47 6.40 -0.74
N ARG A 27 -3.35 7.05 -0.41
CA ARG A 27 -2.02 6.48 -0.55
C ARG A 27 -1.76 5.51 0.61
N LEU A 28 -1.41 4.26 0.29
CA LEU A 28 -1.08 3.21 1.26
C LEU A 28 0.41 3.19 1.60
N THR A 29 1.27 3.47 0.63
CA THR A 29 2.73 3.41 0.77
C THR A 29 3.37 4.63 0.15
N ASP A 30 4.61 4.94 0.54
CA ASP A 30 5.42 5.88 -0.21
C ASP A 30 6.03 5.25 -1.49
N GLU A 31 6.92 5.98 -2.17
CA GLU A 31 7.61 5.55 -3.38
C GLU A 31 8.68 4.48 -3.17
N SER A 32 9.02 4.15 -1.92
CA SER A 32 9.91 3.02 -1.59
C SER A 32 9.28 1.67 -1.93
N LEU A 33 7.96 1.62 -2.15
CA LEU A 33 7.22 0.40 -2.50
C LEU A 33 6.46 0.56 -3.81
N TYR A 34 6.43 -0.50 -4.63
CA TYR A 34 5.71 -0.51 -5.91
C TYR A 34 5.03 -1.86 -6.19
N ALA A 35 4.11 -1.86 -7.16
CA ALA A 35 3.38 -3.06 -7.59
C ALA A 35 2.67 -3.82 -6.45
N GLY A 36 1.98 -3.06 -5.59
CA GLY A 36 1.27 -3.60 -4.43
C GLY A 36 0.13 -4.57 -4.76
N ARG A 37 -0.02 -5.62 -3.95
CA ARG A 37 -1.08 -6.61 -4.04
C ARG A 37 -1.63 -6.96 -2.66
N LEU A 38 -2.96 -6.91 -2.52
CA LEU A 38 -3.64 -7.42 -1.34
C LEU A 38 -3.75 -8.95 -1.39
N VAL A 39 -3.37 -9.59 -0.28
CA VAL A 39 -3.45 -11.04 -0.09
C VAL A 39 -4.03 -11.34 1.29
N GLN A 40 -4.82 -12.42 1.39
CA GLN A 40 -5.23 -12.96 2.69
C GLN A 40 -4.25 -14.05 3.13
N ASP A 41 -3.82 -13.99 4.38
CA ASP A 41 -3.06 -15.08 5.00
C ASP A 41 -3.99 -16.24 5.41
N ARG A 42 -3.40 -17.34 5.91
CA ARG A 42 -4.15 -18.53 6.33
C ARG A 42 -5.09 -18.29 7.53
N ALA A 43 -4.88 -17.21 8.28
CA ALA A 43 -5.75 -16.79 9.38
C ALA A 43 -6.85 -15.81 8.91
N GLY A 44 -6.94 -15.53 7.60
CA GLY A 44 -7.91 -14.62 7.01
C GLY A 44 -7.55 -13.14 7.14
N ARG A 45 -6.34 -12.80 7.60
CA ARG A 45 -5.89 -11.41 7.75
C ARG A 45 -5.41 -10.87 6.40
N TRP A 46 -5.83 -9.65 6.08
CA TRP A 46 -5.39 -8.96 4.88
C TRP A 46 -4.02 -8.32 5.08
N ASN A 47 -3.13 -8.54 4.11
CA ASN A 47 -1.83 -7.92 4.03
C ASN A 47 -1.62 -7.33 2.63
N LEU A 48 -0.90 -6.22 2.56
CA LEU A 48 -0.31 -5.70 1.34
C LEU A 48 1.10 -6.31 1.19
N LEU A 49 1.36 -6.93 0.05
CA LEU A 49 2.71 -7.25 -0.42
C LEU A 49 3.09 -6.28 -1.52
N ALA A 50 4.32 -5.80 -1.53
CA ALA A 50 4.83 -4.92 -2.57
C ALA A 50 6.32 -5.21 -2.82
N PHE A 51 6.86 -4.73 -3.94
CA PHE A 51 8.28 -4.77 -4.19
C PHE A 51 8.96 -3.51 -3.66
N GLN A 52 10.14 -3.67 -3.09
CA GLN A 52 11.01 -2.58 -2.66
C GLN A 52 11.64 -1.91 -3.88
N ASN A 53 11.42 -0.61 -4.02
CA ASN A 53 11.87 0.19 -5.15
C ASN A 53 13.34 0.59 -4.98
N ARG A 54 13.63 1.56 -4.11
CA ARG A 54 14.98 2.04 -3.82
C ARG A 54 15.26 2.02 -2.34
N ASP A 55 16.51 1.74 -1.98
CA ASP A 55 16.98 1.85 -0.61
C ASP A 55 17.34 3.31 -0.25
N ALA A 56 17.87 3.52 0.96
CA ALA A 56 18.29 4.83 1.45
C ALA A 56 19.45 5.44 0.65
N THR A 57 20.22 4.65 -0.11
CA THR A 57 21.31 5.10 -0.98
C THR A 57 20.83 5.44 -2.39
N GLY A 58 19.60 5.06 -2.73
CA GLY A 58 18.98 5.26 -4.04
C GLY A 58 19.16 4.08 -4.99
N GLU A 59 19.76 2.98 -4.53
CA GLU A 59 19.94 1.76 -5.33
C GLU A 59 18.64 0.97 -5.44
N PHE A 60 18.39 0.38 -6.61
CA PHE A 60 17.21 -0.43 -6.84
C PHE A 60 17.30 -1.77 -6.08
N VAL A 61 16.26 -2.10 -5.32
CA VAL A 61 16.24 -3.32 -4.47
C VAL A 61 15.56 -4.49 -5.18
N GLY A 62 14.32 -4.32 -5.64
CA GLY A 62 13.57 -5.35 -6.36
C GLY A 62 13.17 -6.58 -5.53
N ALA A 63 13.27 -6.51 -4.21
CA ALA A 63 12.87 -7.58 -3.29
C ALA A 63 11.41 -7.46 -2.87
N MET A 64 10.80 -8.57 -2.47
CA MET A 64 9.46 -8.57 -1.86
C MET A 64 9.54 -7.95 -0.45
N SER A 65 8.58 -7.11 -0.08
CA SER A 65 8.44 -6.61 1.28
C SER A 65 8.04 -7.71 2.25
N ASP A 66 8.26 -7.48 3.54
CA ASP A 66 7.48 -8.16 4.56
C ASP A 66 5.98 -7.88 4.38
N PRO A 67 5.09 -8.77 4.84
CA PRO A 67 3.65 -8.51 4.82
C PRO A 67 3.32 -7.25 5.61
N LEU A 68 2.66 -6.30 4.96
CA LEU A 68 2.19 -5.07 5.58
C LEU A 68 0.71 -5.26 5.95
N PRO A 69 0.33 -5.46 7.22
CA PRO A 69 -1.06 -5.65 7.58
C PRO A 69 -1.90 -4.44 7.17
N VAL A 70 -3.13 -4.67 6.68
CA VAL A 70 -4.04 -3.57 6.30
C VAL A 70 -5.37 -3.67 7.02
N GLY A 71 -6.04 -2.54 7.20
CA GLY A 71 -7.38 -2.46 7.76
C GLY A 71 -8.11 -1.20 7.35
N TRP A 72 -9.43 -1.20 7.55
CA TRP A 72 -10.27 -0.03 7.31
C TRP A 72 -10.24 0.90 8.52
N ASP A 73 -10.04 2.19 8.29
CA ASP A 73 -10.24 3.21 9.32
C ASP A 73 -11.72 3.57 9.51
N GLU A 74 -12.02 4.36 10.53
CA GLU A 74 -13.39 4.80 10.87
C GLU A 74 -14.07 5.61 9.75
N THR A 75 -13.29 6.12 8.78
CA THR A 75 -13.78 6.90 7.64
C THR A 75 -14.02 6.04 6.40
N GLY A 76 -13.87 4.72 6.50
CA GLY A 76 -14.04 3.80 5.38
C GLY A 76 -12.88 3.82 4.39
N ARG A 77 -11.67 4.22 4.83
CA ARG A 77 -10.45 4.20 4.00
C ARG A 77 -9.54 3.06 4.42
N LEU A 78 -8.98 2.36 3.42
CA LEU A 78 -7.99 1.32 3.68
C LEU A 78 -6.66 1.95 4.09
N ARG A 79 -6.02 1.40 5.12
CA ARG A 79 -4.72 1.84 5.65
C ARG A 79 -3.79 0.66 5.82
N VAL A 80 -2.50 0.90 5.66
CA VAL A 80 -1.48 0.05 6.28
C VAL A 80 -1.56 0.27 7.78
N LEU A 81 -1.72 -0.81 8.54
CA LEU A 81 -1.76 -0.77 9.99
C LEU A 81 -0.33 -0.59 10.49
N SER A 82 -0.10 0.42 11.31
CA SER A 82 1.18 0.64 11.96
C SER A 82 1.38 -0.43 13.04
N GLY A 83 1.98 -1.55 12.67
CA GLY A 83 2.59 -2.51 13.60
C GLY A 83 4.06 -2.63 13.22
N ASN A 84 4.95 -2.07 14.08
CA ASN A 84 6.41 -2.06 13.96
C ASN A 84 6.96 -1.95 12.51
N MET A 85 7.11 -0.73 12.00
CA MET A 85 8.23 -0.48 11.08
C MET A 85 9.51 -0.47 11.93
N ASP A 86 9.97 -1.65 12.34
CA ASP A 86 11.34 -1.82 12.78
C ASP A 86 12.20 -1.77 11.52
N VAL A 87 12.75 -0.58 11.26
CA VAL A 87 13.91 -0.42 10.38
C VAL A 87 15.13 -0.62 11.27
N ASP A 88 15.74 -1.81 11.19
CA ASP A 88 17.13 -2.00 11.60
C ASP A 88 18.07 -1.26 10.64
#